data_AF-A0A2K8XPJ5-F1
#
_entry.id   AF-A0A2K8XPJ5-F1
#
_cell.length_a   1.000
_cell.length_b   1.000
_cell.length_c   1.000
_cell.angle_alpha   90.00
_cell.angle_beta   90.00
_cell.angle_gamma   90.00
#
_symmetry.space_group_name_H-M   'P 1'
#
loop_
_entity.id
_entity.type
_entity.pdbx_description
1 polymer ?
#
loop_
_entity_poly.entity_id
_entity_poly.type
_entity_poly.pdbx_seq_one_letter_code
_entity_poly.pdbx_strand_id
1 'polypeptide(L)'
;MNHLKDKIFELQEKLQFINNEWKPEIVSEVYSKLLLYIEKYFPENRPSFLKTIDSISLSFDNESDYYLAIRELNNALSTILEYIELESIEGSNFQSEYKETLKEIEKERDNIQKEANEIKSLREKLNSEQARISEEEKKFNVFKSKLELADKNIDFQLVAKKNRNSAIIWLVIGIALLIFIIISVHSYSKDFSLVSSVFKSEDLTQVKPFNENLKSETINFYYIIIFKAITLKIFYLSLLIFAVKKCFSNYSSLMHNYIINSHKSNALKSTLSLLDTAKTEDGNDKLLVQATQAIYSHQQTGYEKNKEGSTEKSEINTVIESIVKK
;
A
#
# COMPACT_ATOMS: atom_id res chain seq x y z
N MET A 1 23.62 -45.30 -52.74
CA MET A 1 25.05 -45.32 -53.15
C MET A 1 25.69 -46.70 -53.14
N ASN A 2 25.43 -47.58 -52.17
CA ASN A 2 26.02 -48.94 -52.14
C ASN A 2 25.80 -49.76 -53.43
N HIS A 3 24.58 -49.78 -53.95
CA HIS A 3 24.26 -50.47 -55.22
C HIS A 3 24.94 -49.84 -56.47
N LEU A 4 25.38 -48.58 -56.40
CA LEU A 4 26.16 -47.94 -57.47
C LEU A 4 27.65 -48.32 -57.36
N LYS A 5 28.18 -48.35 -56.13
CA LYS A 5 29.54 -48.84 -55.82
C LYS A 5 29.73 -50.26 -56.39
N ASP A 6 28.78 -51.17 -56.12
CA ASP A 6 28.82 -52.55 -56.63
C ASP A 6 28.86 -52.62 -58.16
N LYS A 7 28.08 -51.76 -58.83
CA LYS A 7 28.04 -51.69 -60.30
C LYS A 7 29.31 -51.12 -60.93
N ILE A 8 29.98 -50.20 -60.24
CA ILE A 8 31.25 -49.63 -60.71
C ILE A 8 32.40 -50.62 -60.49
N PHE A 9 32.37 -51.40 -59.40
CA PHE A 9 33.26 -52.54 -59.22
C PHE A 9 33.09 -53.60 -60.31
N GLU A 10 31.85 -53.95 -60.69
CA GLU A 10 31.59 -54.88 -61.79
C GLU A 10 32.21 -54.41 -63.12
N LEU A 11 32.19 -53.10 -63.38
CA LEU A 11 32.83 -52.51 -64.57
C LEU A 11 34.37 -52.58 -64.49
N GLN A 12 34.94 -52.34 -63.31
CA GLN A 12 36.39 -52.43 -63.10
C GLN A 12 36.90 -53.86 -63.24
N GLU A 13 36.18 -54.85 -62.69
CA GLU A 13 36.50 -56.28 -62.84
C GLU A 13 36.47 -56.72 -64.30
N LYS A 14 35.50 -56.23 -65.09
CA LYS A 14 35.42 -56.50 -66.53
C LYS A 14 36.63 -55.99 -67.31
N LEU A 15 37.18 -54.84 -66.93
CA LEU A 15 38.42 -54.32 -67.53
C LEU A 15 39.66 -55.10 -67.10
N GLN A 16 39.71 -55.53 -65.84
CA GLN A 16 40.84 -56.34 -65.34
C GLN A 16 40.89 -57.72 -66.00
N PHE A 17 39.74 -58.31 -66.31
CA PHE A 17 39.67 -59.61 -66.99
C PHE A 17 40.25 -59.58 -68.42
N ILE A 18 40.19 -58.44 -69.10
CA ILE A 18 40.66 -58.27 -70.49
C ILE A 18 42.05 -57.65 -70.60
N ASN A 19 42.77 -57.46 -69.49
CA ASN A 19 43.99 -56.64 -69.39
C ASN A 19 45.17 -57.08 -70.30
N ASN A 20 45.05 -58.21 -71.02
CA ASN A 20 46.03 -58.70 -72.00
C ASN A 20 45.38 -59.28 -73.28
N GLU A 21 44.07 -59.11 -73.47
CA GLU A 21 43.33 -59.64 -74.64
C GLU A 21 42.73 -58.49 -75.44
N TRP A 22 42.99 -58.44 -76.75
CA TRP A 22 42.44 -57.42 -77.65
C TRP A 22 40.91 -57.58 -77.81
N LYS A 23 40.15 -56.91 -76.94
CA LYS A 23 38.68 -56.90 -76.94
C LYS A 23 38.14 -55.46 -76.87
N PRO A 24 38.19 -54.71 -77.97
CA PRO A 24 37.74 -53.31 -78.01
C PRO A 24 36.25 -53.13 -77.71
N GLU A 25 35.43 -54.16 -77.97
CA GLU A 25 33.99 -54.13 -77.72
C GLU A 25 33.68 -53.96 -76.23
N ILE A 26 34.45 -54.62 -75.36
CA ILE A 26 34.26 -54.58 -73.91
C ILE A 26 34.68 -53.21 -73.36
N VAL A 27 35.76 -52.62 -73.87
CA VAL A 27 36.21 -51.27 -73.46
C VAL A 27 35.15 -50.22 -73.83
N SER A 28 34.57 -50.31 -75.03
CA SER A 28 33.48 -49.43 -75.48
C SER A 28 32.18 -49.64 -74.67
N GLU A 29 31.86 -50.89 -74.29
CA GLU A 29 30.72 -51.20 -73.42
C GLU A 29 30.90 -50.60 -72.03
N VAL A 30 32.09 -50.75 -71.42
CA VAL A 30 32.38 -50.21 -70.09
C VAL A 30 32.35 -48.68 -70.13
N TYR A 31 32.92 -48.05 -71.15
CA TYR A 31 32.84 -46.61 -71.37
C TYR A 31 31.39 -46.11 -71.44
N SER A 32 30.55 -46.77 -72.26
CA SER A 32 29.15 -46.39 -72.42
C SER A 32 28.35 -46.55 -71.13
N LYS A 33 28.58 -47.64 -70.38
CA LYS A 33 27.92 -47.88 -69.10
C LYS A 33 28.36 -46.90 -68.02
N LEU A 34 29.65 -46.56 -68.00
CA LEU A 34 30.19 -45.56 -67.08
C LEU A 34 29.55 -44.19 -67.33
N LEU A 35 29.43 -43.78 -68.60
CA LEU A 35 28.80 -42.52 -68.98
C LEU A 35 27.33 -42.48 -68.56
N LEU A 36 26.59 -43.58 -68.77
CA LEU A 36 25.20 -43.71 -68.30
C LEU A 36 25.09 -43.63 -66.77
N TYR A 37 26.04 -44.22 -66.03
CA TYR A 37 26.05 -44.16 -64.57
C TYR A 37 26.35 -42.74 -64.07
N ILE A 38 27.25 -42.01 -64.72
CA ILE A 38 27.55 -40.62 -64.40
C ILE A 38 26.34 -39.73 -64.64
N GLU A 39 25.70 -39.88 -65.79
CA GLU A 39 24.51 -39.10 -66.13
C GLU A 39 23.35 -39.35 -65.15
N LYS A 40 23.17 -40.60 -64.74
CA LYS A 40 22.05 -40.99 -63.87
C LYS A 40 22.28 -40.68 -62.39
N TYR A 41 23.50 -40.83 -61.89
CA TYR A 41 23.76 -40.82 -60.44
C TYR A 41 24.60 -39.63 -59.97
N PHE A 42 25.26 -38.90 -60.86
CA PHE A 42 26.09 -37.74 -60.52
C PHE A 42 25.72 -36.49 -61.35
N PRO A 43 24.45 -36.02 -61.32
CA PRO A 43 24.02 -34.89 -62.15
C PRO A 43 24.79 -33.59 -61.84
N GLU A 44 25.17 -33.38 -60.57
CA GLU A 44 25.86 -32.15 -60.13
C GLU A 44 27.36 -32.16 -60.44
N ASN A 45 28.03 -33.32 -60.30
CA ASN A 45 29.46 -33.48 -60.61
C ASN A 45 29.75 -33.96 -62.04
N ARG A 46 28.69 -34.12 -62.85
CA ARG A 46 28.74 -34.54 -64.24
C ARG A 46 29.83 -33.82 -65.05
N PRO A 47 29.97 -32.48 -65.02
CA PRO A 47 30.98 -31.79 -65.84
C PRO A 47 32.42 -32.18 -65.48
N SER A 48 32.68 -32.49 -64.21
CA SER A 48 34.00 -32.90 -63.74
C SER A 48 34.35 -34.30 -64.21
N PHE A 49 33.42 -35.26 -64.04
CA PHE A 49 33.64 -36.64 -64.47
C PHE A 49 33.66 -36.80 -65.99
N LEU A 50 32.82 -36.05 -66.73
CA LEU A 50 32.85 -36.05 -68.19
C LEU A 50 34.19 -35.53 -68.72
N LYS A 51 34.77 -34.49 -68.11
CA LYS A 51 36.10 -33.99 -68.52
C LYS A 51 37.19 -35.06 -68.42
N THR A 52 37.11 -35.97 -67.45
CA THR A 52 38.05 -37.09 -67.28
C THR A 52 37.80 -38.24 -68.25
N ILE A 53 36.58 -38.37 -68.77
CA ILE A 53 36.15 -39.46 -69.66
C ILE A 53 36.21 -39.06 -71.13
N ASP A 54 35.95 -37.80 -71.45
CA ASP A 54 36.03 -37.23 -72.80
C ASP A 54 37.47 -37.22 -73.33
N SER A 55 38.47 -37.29 -72.44
CA SER A 55 39.88 -37.43 -72.83
C SER A 55 40.27 -38.83 -73.29
N ILE A 56 39.41 -39.84 -73.08
CA ILE A 56 39.68 -41.24 -73.40
C ILE A 56 39.42 -41.47 -74.89
N SER A 57 40.47 -41.75 -75.65
CA SER A 57 40.34 -42.09 -77.07
C SER A 57 39.78 -43.50 -77.25
N LEU A 58 38.73 -43.64 -78.06
CA LEU A 58 38.12 -44.93 -78.43
C LEU A 58 38.55 -45.40 -79.84
N SER A 59 39.48 -44.70 -80.51
CA SER A 59 40.07 -45.15 -81.77
C SER A 59 41.28 -46.03 -81.47
N PHE A 60 41.08 -47.35 -81.54
CA PHE A 60 42.11 -48.34 -81.26
C PHE A 60 42.98 -48.63 -82.50
N ASP A 61 43.66 -47.60 -83.01
CA ASP A 61 44.47 -47.71 -84.23
C ASP A 61 45.74 -48.56 -84.01
N ASN A 62 46.18 -48.71 -82.75
CA ASN A 62 47.32 -49.54 -82.37
C ASN A 62 47.16 -50.13 -80.95
N GLU A 63 48.05 -51.07 -80.60
CA GLU A 63 48.01 -51.77 -79.31
C GLU A 63 48.21 -50.85 -78.10
N SER A 64 49.02 -49.80 -78.29
CA SER A 64 49.33 -48.81 -77.25
C SER A 64 48.10 -47.97 -76.88
N ASP A 65 47.30 -47.55 -77.85
CA ASP A 65 46.12 -46.72 -77.65
C ASP A 65 45.01 -47.49 -76.91
N TYR A 66 44.91 -48.80 -77.15
CA TYR A 66 44.00 -49.69 -76.42
C TYR A 66 44.34 -49.83 -74.94
N TYR A 67 45.60 -50.13 -74.61
CA TYR A 67 46.02 -50.23 -73.20
C TYR A 67 45.98 -48.86 -72.50
N LEU A 68 46.23 -47.77 -73.23
CA LEU A 68 46.06 -46.42 -72.72
C LEU A 68 44.60 -46.16 -72.32
N ALA A 69 43.64 -46.49 -73.20
CA ALA A 69 42.22 -46.34 -72.92
C ALA A 69 41.77 -47.19 -71.72
N ILE A 70 42.22 -48.44 -71.60
CA ILE A 70 41.94 -49.30 -70.43
C ILE A 70 42.46 -48.67 -69.14
N ARG A 71 43.68 -48.13 -69.17
CA ARG A 71 44.30 -47.48 -67.99
C ARG A 71 43.52 -46.24 -67.58
N GLU A 72 43.16 -45.39 -68.54
CA GLU A 72 42.41 -44.16 -68.26
C GLU A 72 40.99 -44.45 -67.76
N LEU A 73 40.33 -45.47 -68.31
CA LEU A 73 39.02 -45.91 -67.85
C LEU A 73 39.05 -46.46 -66.41
N ASN A 74 40.08 -47.24 -66.07
CA ASN A 74 40.30 -47.73 -64.71
C ASN A 74 40.56 -46.59 -63.72
N ASN A 75 41.33 -45.57 -64.13
CA ASN A 75 41.56 -44.40 -63.30
C ASN A 75 40.26 -43.62 -63.07
N ALA A 76 39.45 -43.44 -64.11
CA ALA A 76 38.14 -42.78 -64.01
C ALA A 76 37.19 -43.54 -63.06
N LEU A 77 37.09 -44.86 -63.19
CA LEU A 77 36.30 -45.71 -62.28
C LEU A 77 36.78 -45.61 -60.84
N SER A 78 38.09 -45.64 -60.61
CA SER A 78 38.69 -45.53 -59.26
C SER A 78 38.38 -44.17 -58.62
N THR A 79 38.46 -43.09 -59.40
CA THR A 79 38.14 -41.73 -58.94
C THR A 79 36.67 -41.62 -58.51
N ILE A 80 35.76 -42.25 -59.27
CA ILE A 80 34.33 -42.24 -58.94
C ILE A 80 34.04 -43.11 -57.71
N LEU A 81 34.74 -44.24 -57.54
CA LEU A 81 34.61 -45.07 -56.33
C LEU A 81 35.07 -44.32 -55.07
N GLU A 82 36.20 -43.62 -55.15
CA GLU A 82 36.71 -42.80 -54.05
C GLU A 82 35.73 -41.68 -53.68
N TYR A 83 35.15 -41.01 -54.69
CA TYR A 83 34.12 -40.00 -54.48
C TYR A 83 32.89 -40.56 -53.74
N ILE A 84 32.38 -41.73 -54.17
CA ILE A 84 31.23 -42.40 -53.52
C ILE A 84 31.54 -42.75 -52.06
N GLU A 85 32.78 -43.17 -51.77
CA GLU A 85 33.20 -43.57 -50.43
C GLU A 85 33.29 -42.36 -49.50
N LEU A 86 33.87 -41.24 -49.96
CA LEU A 86 33.93 -39.98 -49.20
C LEU A 86 32.54 -39.43 -48.87
N GLU A 87 31.64 -39.40 -49.84
CA GLU A 87 30.26 -38.92 -49.65
C GLU A 87 29.47 -39.79 -48.65
N SER A 88 29.74 -41.10 -48.63
CA SER A 88 29.12 -42.02 -47.67
C SER A 88 29.60 -41.80 -46.23
N ILE A 89 30.86 -41.44 -46.04
CA ILE A 89 31.47 -41.16 -44.72
C ILE A 89 30.93 -39.84 -44.18
N GLU A 90 30.92 -38.77 -44.99
CA GLU A 90 30.39 -37.46 -44.59
C GLU A 90 28.91 -37.52 -44.21
N GLY A 91 28.09 -38.22 -45.01
CA GLY A 91 26.67 -38.41 -44.70
C GLY A 91 26.42 -39.17 -43.39
N SER A 92 27.29 -40.14 -43.05
CA SER A 92 27.17 -40.91 -41.81
C SER A 92 27.55 -40.09 -40.57
N ASN A 93 28.60 -39.27 -40.65
CA ASN A 93 29.02 -38.39 -39.57
C ASN A 93 27.95 -37.31 -39.31
N PHE A 94 27.41 -36.69 -40.35
CA PHE A 94 26.36 -35.68 -40.24
C PHE A 94 25.08 -36.23 -39.58
N GLN A 95 24.67 -37.47 -39.92
CA GLN A 95 23.53 -38.13 -39.28
C GLN A 95 23.75 -38.39 -37.78
N SER A 96 24.99 -38.74 -37.40
CA SER A 96 25.34 -38.96 -35.99
C SER A 96 25.28 -37.66 -35.17
N GLU A 97 25.83 -36.57 -35.72
CA GLU A 97 25.85 -35.24 -35.10
C GLU A 97 24.44 -34.63 -35.02
N TYR A 98 23.63 -34.77 -36.07
CA TYR A 98 22.23 -34.36 -36.06
C TYR A 98 21.40 -35.10 -34.99
N LYS A 99 21.67 -36.39 -34.79
CA LYS A 99 20.98 -37.19 -33.77
C LYS A 99 21.41 -36.83 -32.35
N GLU A 100 22.68 -36.46 -32.16
CA GLU A 100 23.20 -36.01 -30.87
C GLU A 100 22.63 -34.64 -30.48
N THR A 101 22.65 -33.68 -31.41
CA THR A 101 22.05 -32.35 -31.23
C THR A 101 20.54 -32.43 -30.96
N LEU A 102 19.80 -33.31 -31.64
CA LEU A 102 18.38 -33.56 -31.36
C LEU A 102 18.15 -34.02 -29.92
N LYS A 103 18.98 -34.92 -29.40
CA LYS A 103 18.88 -35.39 -28.01
C LYS A 103 19.16 -34.28 -27.01
N GLU A 104 20.14 -33.41 -27.29
CA GLU A 104 20.42 -32.26 -26.44
C GLU A 104 19.25 -31.28 -26.42
N ILE A 105 18.67 -30.98 -27.57
CA ILE A 105 17.48 -30.11 -27.69
C ILE A 105 16.28 -30.71 -26.94
N GLU A 106 16.03 -32.01 -27.06
CA GLU A 106 14.96 -32.68 -26.31
C GLU A 106 15.18 -32.60 -24.80
N LYS A 107 16.41 -32.81 -24.35
CA LYS A 107 16.79 -32.71 -22.94
C LYS A 107 16.64 -31.28 -22.41
N GLU A 108 17.06 -30.27 -23.16
CA GLU A 108 16.86 -28.87 -22.79
C GLU A 108 15.38 -28.51 -22.73
N ARG A 109 14.58 -28.93 -23.71
CA ARG A 109 13.14 -28.70 -23.72
C ARG A 109 12.46 -29.27 -22.47
N ASP A 110 12.82 -30.48 -22.06
CA ASP A 110 12.27 -31.12 -20.86
C ASP A 110 12.71 -30.40 -19.57
N ASN A 111 13.94 -29.87 -19.51
CA ASN A 111 14.40 -29.04 -18.40
C ASN A 111 13.63 -27.71 -18.33
N ILE A 112 13.48 -27.02 -19.47
CA ILE A 112 12.69 -25.77 -19.56
C ILE A 112 11.25 -26.01 -19.11
N GLN A 113 10.65 -27.15 -19.49
CA GLN A 113 9.29 -27.49 -19.07
C GLN A 113 9.19 -27.72 -17.56
N LYS A 114 10.20 -28.34 -16.95
CA LYS A 114 10.27 -28.51 -15.48
C LYS A 114 10.38 -27.16 -14.78
N GLU A 115 11.28 -26.30 -15.23
CA GLU A 115 11.46 -24.95 -14.68
C GLU A 115 10.18 -24.11 -14.84
N ALA A 116 9.51 -24.18 -15.99
CA ALA A 116 8.24 -23.49 -16.22
C ALA A 116 7.14 -23.94 -15.25
N ASN A 117 7.07 -25.24 -14.97
CA ASN A 117 6.12 -25.79 -13.98
C ASN A 117 6.47 -25.33 -12.56
N GLU A 118 7.75 -25.29 -12.20
CA GLU A 118 8.20 -24.81 -10.90
C GLU A 118 7.88 -23.32 -10.72
N ILE A 119 8.18 -22.49 -11.71
CA ILE A 119 7.82 -21.06 -11.74
C ILE A 119 6.32 -20.86 -11.60
N LYS A 120 5.50 -21.69 -12.26
CA LYS A 120 4.04 -21.63 -12.13
C LYS A 120 3.61 -21.91 -10.69
N SER A 121 4.16 -22.96 -10.08
CA SER A 121 3.87 -23.30 -8.68
C SER A 121 4.30 -22.22 -7.69
N LEU A 122 5.45 -21.57 -7.95
CA LEU A 122 5.95 -20.46 -7.13
C LEU A 122 5.07 -19.22 -7.26
N ARG A 123 4.57 -18.91 -8.47
CA ARG A 123 3.62 -17.82 -8.69
C ARG A 123 2.29 -18.07 -7.97
N GLU A 124 1.79 -19.30 -7.98
CA GLU A 124 0.57 -19.67 -7.24
C GLU A 124 0.77 -19.47 -5.73
N LYS A 125 1.90 -19.93 -5.17
CA LYS A 125 2.26 -19.69 -3.76
C LYS A 125 2.38 -18.19 -3.45
N LEU A 126 3.07 -17.43 -4.28
CA LEU A 126 3.24 -15.98 -4.09
C LEU A 126 1.90 -15.24 -4.08
N ASN A 127 1.00 -15.57 -5.01
CA ASN A 127 -0.33 -14.98 -5.07
C ASN A 127 -1.16 -15.32 -3.82
N SER A 128 -1.05 -16.56 -3.32
CA SER A 128 -1.76 -16.98 -2.09
C SER A 128 -1.23 -16.27 -0.84
N GLU A 129 0.09 -16.10 -0.74
CA GLU A 129 0.74 -15.37 0.36
C GLU A 129 0.39 -13.88 0.31
N GLN A 130 0.37 -13.28 -0.89
CA GLN A 130 -0.01 -11.88 -1.06
C GLN A 130 -1.49 -11.63 -0.70
N ALA A 131 -2.38 -12.58 -1.01
CA ALA A 131 -3.77 -12.52 -0.55
C ALA A 131 -3.86 -12.61 0.99
N ARG A 132 -3.08 -13.50 1.63
CA ARG A 132 -3.03 -13.62 3.09
C ARG A 132 -2.52 -12.34 3.76
N ILE A 133 -1.44 -11.76 3.25
CA ILE A 133 -0.89 -10.49 3.74
C ILE A 133 -1.92 -9.38 3.61
N SER A 134 -2.63 -9.27 2.48
CA SER A 134 -3.67 -8.27 2.30
C SER A 134 -4.81 -8.42 3.31
N GLU A 135 -5.21 -9.65 3.62
CA GLU A 135 -6.23 -9.92 4.64
C GLU A 135 -5.74 -9.57 6.07
N GLU A 136 -4.49 -9.87 6.38
CA GLU A 136 -3.85 -9.48 7.64
C GLU A 136 -3.72 -7.95 7.78
N GLU A 137 -3.35 -7.24 6.72
CA GLU A 137 -3.32 -5.78 6.68
C GLU A 137 -4.70 -5.18 6.93
N LYS A 138 -5.76 -5.74 6.34
CA LYS A 138 -7.15 -5.33 6.62
C LYS A 138 -7.49 -5.50 8.10
N LYS A 139 -7.19 -6.67 8.68
CA LYS A 139 -7.42 -6.94 10.12
C LYS A 139 -6.63 -5.98 11.01
N PHE A 140 -5.36 -5.73 10.68
CA PHE A 140 -4.51 -4.80 11.42
C PHE A 140 -5.04 -3.37 11.34
N ASN A 141 -5.49 -2.93 10.17
CA ASN A 141 -6.08 -1.61 9.98
C ASN A 141 -7.36 -1.42 10.81
N VAL A 142 -8.23 -2.44 10.87
CA VAL A 142 -9.43 -2.44 11.72
C VAL A 142 -9.04 -2.41 13.21
N PHE A 143 -8.02 -3.16 13.60
CA PHE A 143 -7.52 -3.12 14.99
C PHE A 143 -6.97 -1.74 15.36
N LYS A 144 -6.19 -1.12 14.46
CA LYS A 144 -5.64 0.22 14.66
C LYS A 144 -6.74 1.26 14.83
N SER A 145 -7.77 1.26 13.99
CA SER A 145 -8.88 2.21 14.13
C SER A 145 -9.64 2.02 15.44
N LYS A 146 -9.88 0.77 15.87
CA LYS A 146 -10.46 0.49 17.19
C LYS A 146 -9.61 1.02 18.34
N LEU A 147 -8.28 0.88 18.25
CA LEU A 147 -7.35 1.40 19.26
C LEU A 147 -7.40 2.92 19.34
N GLU A 148 -7.36 3.62 18.21
CA GLU A 148 -7.45 5.09 18.15
C GLU A 148 -8.78 5.61 18.72
N LEU A 149 -9.88 4.92 18.45
CA LEU A 149 -11.20 5.24 19.01
C LEU A 149 -11.24 4.98 20.52
N ALA A 150 -10.65 3.89 21.00
CA ALA A 150 -10.55 3.60 22.43
C ALA A 150 -9.72 4.65 23.17
N ASP A 151 -8.61 5.10 22.59
CA ASP A 151 -7.74 6.14 23.16
C ASP A 151 -8.47 7.49 23.26
N LYS A 152 -9.17 7.91 22.19
CA LYS A 152 -10.04 9.10 22.22
C LYS A 152 -11.13 9.02 23.29
N ASN A 153 -11.68 7.83 23.53
CA ASN A 153 -12.67 7.64 24.59
C ASN A 153 -12.08 7.90 25.97
N ILE A 154 -10.85 7.44 26.22
CA ILE A 154 -10.12 7.69 27.46
C ILE A 154 -9.87 9.19 27.63
N ASP A 155 -9.44 9.87 26.57
CA ASP A 155 -9.23 11.33 26.60
C ASP A 155 -10.50 12.09 26.98
N PHE A 156 -11.66 11.75 26.38
CA PHE A 156 -12.92 12.39 26.75
C PHE A 156 -13.28 12.17 28.22
N GLN A 157 -13.03 10.97 28.76
CA GLN A 157 -13.26 10.68 30.18
C GLN A 157 -12.31 11.46 31.09
N LEU A 158 -11.04 11.57 30.72
CA LEU A 158 -10.04 12.34 31.47
C LEU A 158 -10.40 13.82 31.50
N VAL A 159 -10.76 14.39 30.35
CA VAL A 159 -11.19 15.80 30.27
C VAL A 159 -12.50 16.01 31.05
N ALA A 160 -13.47 15.10 30.95
CA ALA A 160 -14.69 15.15 31.74
C ALA A 160 -14.37 15.16 33.25
N LYS A 161 -13.55 14.21 33.73
CA LYS A 161 -13.16 14.12 35.14
C LYS A 161 -12.43 15.39 35.61
N LYS A 162 -11.54 15.94 34.80
CA LYS A 162 -10.85 17.21 35.08
C LYS A 162 -11.84 18.37 35.21
N ASN A 163 -12.79 18.49 34.28
CA ASN A 163 -13.82 19.53 34.33
C ASN A 163 -14.71 19.41 35.55
N ARG A 164 -15.09 18.18 35.93
CA ARG A 164 -15.87 17.90 37.15
C ARG A 164 -15.11 18.32 38.42
N ASN A 165 -13.83 17.94 38.53
CA ASN A 165 -13.01 18.30 39.69
C ASN A 165 -12.87 19.83 39.80
N SER A 166 -12.58 20.50 38.69
CA SER A 166 -12.52 21.96 38.65
C SER A 166 -13.87 22.60 39.01
N ALA A 167 -14.99 22.06 38.52
CA ALA A 167 -16.32 22.56 38.86
C ALA A 167 -16.58 22.47 40.37
N ILE A 168 -16.26 21.34 41.00
CA ILE A 168 -16.39 21.16 42.46
C ILE A 168 -15.58 22.21 43.22
N ILE A 169 -14.36 22.51 42.79
CA ILE A 169 -13.52 23.56 43.41
C ILE A 169 -14.23 24.93 43.34
N TRP A 170 -14.77 25.31 42.17
CA TRP A 170 -15.50 26.57 42.02
C TRP A 170 -16.79 26.63 42.83
N LEU A 171 -17.48 25.51 43.01
CA LEU A 171 -18.65 25.41 43.88
C LEU A 171 -18.28 25.60 45.35
N VAL A 172 -17.21 24.95 45.81
CA VAL A 172 -16.71 25.09 47.19
C VAL A 172 -16.32 26.55 47.48
N ILE A 173 -15.59 27.19 46.56
CA ILE A 173 -15.23 28.61 46.66
C ILE A 173 -16.50 29.49 46.69
N GLY A 174 -17.48 29.22 45.83
CA GLY A 174 -18.74 29.95 45.80
C GLY A 174 -19.54 29.85 47.10
N ILE A 175 -19.62 28.64 47.69
CA ILE A 175 -20.28 28.42 48.99
C ILE A 175 -19.53 29.12 50.12
N ALA A 176 -18.19 29.05 50.14
CA ALA A 176 -17.39 29.76 51.13
C ALA A 176 -17.61 31.28 51.08
N LEU A 177 -17.69 31.85 49.86
CA LEU A 177 -18.02 33.26 49.68
C LEU A 177 -19.45 33.61 50.13
N LEU A 178 -20.44 32.74 49.91
CA LEU A 178 -21.80 32.94 50.42
C LEU A 178 -21.83 32.96 51.96
N ILE A 179 -21.14 32.02 52.61
CA ILE A 179 -21.02 32.00 54.07
C ILE A 179 -20.34 33.29 54.56
N PHE A 180 -19.29 33.73 53.87
CA PHE A 180 -18.59 34.97 54.20
C PHE A 180 -19.48 36.22 54.06
N ILE A 181 -20.36 36.28 53.04
CA ILE A 181 -21.37 37.34 52.89
C ILE A 181 -22.34 37.32 54.07
N ILE A 182 -22.84 36.14 54.48
CA ILE A 182 -23.77 36.01 55.60
C ILE A 182 -23.13 36.51 56.91
N ILE A 183 -21.88 36.12 57.18
CA ILE A 183 -21.12 36.58 58.35
C ILE A 183 -20.93 38.11 58.30
N SER A 184 -20.57 38.66 57.14
CA SER A 184 -20.37 40.11 56.96
C SER A 184 -21.65 40.88 57.21
N VAL A 185 -22.78 40.41 56.66
CA VAL A 185 -24.10 41.03 56.89
C VAL A 185 -24.49 40.96 58.36
N HIS A 186 -24.30 39.81 59.02
CA HIS A 186 -24.59 39.66 60.45
C HIS A 186 -23.73 40.59 61.32
N SER A 187 -22.45 40.75 61.00
CA SER A 187 -21.55 41.70 61.66
C SER A 187 -22.05 43.14 61.50
N TYR A 188 -22.44 43.53 60.28
CA TYR A 188 -22.96 44.87 60.02
C TYR A 188 -24.28 45.16 60.73
N SER A 189 -25.16 44.16 60.90
CA SER A 189 -26.38 44.31 61.68
C SER A 189 -26.09 44.59 63.17
N LYS A 190 -25.07 43.95 63.74
CA LYS A 190 -24.65 44.21 65.14
C LYS A 190 -24.06 45.62 65.31
N ASP A 191 -23.20 46.05 64.39
CA ASP A 191 -22.64 47.41 64.40
C ASP A 191 -23.75 48.47 64.28
N PHE A 192 -24.72 48.25 63.39
CA PHE A 192 -25.85 49.14 63.21
C PHE A 192 -26.75 49.19 64.46
N SER A 193 -26.99 48.05 65.11
CA SER A 193 -27.72 47.99 66.38
C SER A 193 -27.01 48.81 67.47
N LEU A 194 -25.69 48.68 67.61
CA LEU A 194 -24.88 49.45 68.56
C LEU A 194 -24.97 50.95 68.29
N VAL A 195 -24.77 51.38 67.03
CA VAL A 195 -24.92 52.78 66.63
C VAL A 195 -26.34 53.28 66.93
N SER A 196 -27.39 52.51 66.58
CA SER A 196 -28.78 52.91 66.86
C SER A 196 -29.09 53.04 68.35
N SER A 197 -28.46 52.23 69.20
CA SER A 197 -28.63 52.30 70.66
C SER A 197 -27.96 53.54 71.25
N VAL A 198 -26.82 53.97 70.69
CA VAL A 198 -26.15 55.24 71.03
C VAL A 198 -26.95 56.45 70.54
N PHE A 199 -27.69 56.32 69.42
CA PHE A 199 -28.63 57.35 68.97
C PHE A 199 -29.91 57.42 69.80
N LYS A 200 -30.33 56.31 70.43
CA LYS A 200 -31.50 56.25 71.31
C LYS A 200 -31.22 56.71 72.73
N SER A 201 -29.96 56.74 73.19
CA SER A 201 -29.63 57.34 74.48
C SER A 201 -29.84 58.86 74.39
N GLU A 202 -30.90 59.28 75.03
CA GLU A 202 -31.47 60.62 75.15
C GLU A 202 -30.57 61.57 75.96
N ASP A 203 -29.30 61.72 75.60
CA ASP A 203 -28.37 62.67 76.23
C ASP A 203 -27.93 63.83 75.30
N LEU A 204 -28.42 63.85 74.06
CA LEU A 204 -28.15 64.96 73.12
C LEU A 204 -28.98 66.23 73.40
N THR A 205 -29.87 66.23 74.40
CA THR A 205 -30.67 67.39 74.81
C THR A 205 -30.04 68.21 75.94
N GLN A 206 -28.95 67.76 76.57
CA GLN A 206 -28.32 68.49 77.69
C GLN A 206 -27.06 69.32 77.34
N VAL A 207 -26.66 69.40 76.06
CA VAL A 207 -25.65 70.38 75.64
C VAL A 207 -26.35 71.67 75.23
N LYS A 208 -26.37 72.66 76.14
CA LYS A 208 -26.80 74.03 75.83
C LYS A 208 -26.01 74.57 74.62
N PRO A 209 -26.66 75.06 73.55
CA PRO A 209 -25.97 75.53 72.35
C PRO A 209 -25.33 76.91 72.59
N PHE A 210 -24.04 77.08 72.24
CA PHE A 210 -23.37 78.38 72.21
C PHE A 210 -23.59 79.15 70.89
N ASN A 211 -24.09 78.51 69.82
CA ASN A 211 -24.46 79.17 68.57
C ASN A 211 -25.29 78.23 67.67
N GLU A 212 -26.42 78.70 67.12
CA GLU A 212 -27.27 77.89 66.23
C GLU A 212 -26.60 77.58 64.89
N ASN A 213 -25.71 78.46 64.41
CA ASN A 213 -25.00 78.26 63.14
C ASN A 213 -23.90 77.18 63.20
N LEU A 214 -23.32 76.89 64.39
CA LEU A 214 -22.36 75.79 64.55
C LEU A 214 -23.05 74.41 64.69
N LYS A 215 -24.33 74.40 65.03
CA LYS A 215 -25.12 73.17 65.16
C LYS A 215 -25.41 72.55 63.79
N SER A 216 -25.63 73.37 62.76
CA SER A 216 -25.87 72.89 61.39
C SER A 216 -24.61 72.31 60.73
N GLU A 217 -23.43 72.92 60.95
CA GLU A 217 -22.16 72.43 60.38
C GLU A 217 -21.71 71.09 60.98
N THR A 218 -21.84 70.93 62.30
CA THR A 218 -21.48 69.67 62.99
C THR A 218 -22.39 68.50 62.62
N ILE A 219 -23.68 68.75 62.43
CA ILE A 219 -24.65 67.77 61.96
C ILE A 219 -24.32 67.34 60.51
N ASN A 220 -23.97 68.29 59.62
CA ASN A 220 -23.58 67.98 58.24
C ASN A 220 -22.31 67.13 58.15
N PHE A 221 -21.30 67.41 58.97
CA PHE A 221 -20.07 66.61 59.03
C PHE A 221 -20.33 65.16 59.43
N TYR A 222 -21.24 64.94 60.40
CA TYR A 222 -21.61 63.61 60.85
C TYR A 222 -22.35 62.79 59.78
N TYR A 223 -23.27 63.41 59.04
CA TYR A 223 -23.96 62.76 57.92
C TYR A 223 -22.99 62.35 56.79
N ILE A 224 -21.97 63.17 56.50
CA ILE A 224 -20.95 62.85 55.49
C ILE A 224 -20.13 61.60 55.90
N ILE A 225 -19.76 61.48 57.18
CA ILE A 225 -19.03 60.31 57.69
C ILE A 225 -19.88 59.03 57.59
N ILE A 226 -21.15 59.10 58.01
CA ILE A 226 -22.08 57.98 57.89
C ILE A 226 -22.28 57.59 56.42
N PHE A 227 -22.52 58.57 55.55
CA PHE A 227 -22.74 58.33 54.13
C PHE A 227 -21.54 57.66 53.46
N LYS A 228 -20.31 58.12 53.78
CA LYS A 228 -19.07 57.49 53.31
C LYS A 228 -18.95 56.03 53.77
N ALA A 229 -19.24 55.76 55.05
CA ALA A 229 -19.18 54.42 55.61
C ALA A 229 -20.22 53.45 54.99
N ILE A 230 -21.45 53.93 54.78
CA ILE A 230 -22.52 53.15 54.13
C ILE A 230 -22.15 52.83 52.68
N THR A 231 -21.67 53.83 51.92
CA THR A 231 -21.32 53.66 50.51
C THR A 231 -20.20 52.63 50.31
N LEU A 232 -19.15 52.67 51.14
CA LEU A 232 -18.06 51.69 51.09
C LEU A 232 -18.55 50.27 51.42
N LYS A 233 -19.44 50.12 52.41
CA LYS A 233 -20.01 48.81 52.78
C LYS A 233 -20.89 48.24 51.67
N ILE A 234 -21.73 49.07 51.03
CA ILE A 234 -22.57 48.66 49.89
C ILE A 234 -21.70 48.27 48.69
N PHE A 235 -20.66 49.06 48.39
CA PHE A 235 -19.73 48.76 47.31
C PHE A 235 -19.01 47.41 47.54
N TYR A 236 -18.54 47.16 48.76
CA TYR A 236 -17.91 45.89 49.15
C TYR A 236 -18.87 44.71 49.00
N LEU A 237 -20.12 44.84 49.46
CA LEU A 237 -21.13 43.79 49.32
C LEU A 237 -21.45 43.52 47.84
N SER A 238 -21.56 44.57 47.02
CA SER A 238 -21.78 44.47 45.58
C SER A 238 -20.65 43.69 44.88
N LEU A 239 -19.40 43.96 45.25
CA LEU A 239 -18.23 43.24 44.74
C LEU A 239 -18.27 41.74 45.10
N LEU A 240 -18.64 41.41 46.33
CA LEU A 240 -18.76 40.01 46.77
C LEU A 240 -19.89 39.27 46.03
N ILE A 241 -21.05 39.91 45.85
CA ILE A 241 -22.17 39.33 45.09
C ILE A 241 -21.76 39.09 43.63
N PHE A 242 -21.02 40.03 43.04
CA PHE A 242 -20.45 39.86 41.69
C PHE A 242 -19.47 38.68 41.62
N ALA A 243 -18.58 38.52 42.61
CA ALA A 243 -17.65 37.40 42.68
C ALA A 243 -18.37 36.05 42.78
N VAL A 244 -19.41 35.94 43.61
CA VAL A 244 -20.26 34.74 43.71
C VAL A 244 -20.93 34.43 42.37
N LYS A 245 -21.51 35.45 41.71
CA LYS A 245 -22.14 35.29 40.38
C LYS A 245 -21.15 34.75 39.36
N LYS A 246 -19.90 35.22 39.37
CA LYS A 246 -18.83 34.71 38.49
C LYS A 246 -18.43 33.27 38.83
N CYS A 247 -18.30 32.93 40.10
CA CYS A 247 -18.02 31.55 40.52
C CYS A 247 -19.12 30.59 40.05
N PHE A 248 -20.38 30.96 40.23
CA PHE A 248 -21.52 30.15 39.79
C PHE A 248 -21.58 30.01 38.27
N SER A 249 -21.34 31.10 37.53
CA SER A 249 -21.23 31.05 36.06
C SER A 249 -20.13 30.10 35.61
N ASN A 250 -18.96 30.13 36.27
CA ASN A 250 -17.84 29.28 35.91
C ASN A 250 -18.08 27.80 36.26
N TYR A 251 -18.69 27.54 37.43
CA TYR A 251 -19.19 26.21 37.79
C TYR A 251 -20.13 25.66 36.71
N SER A 252 -21.09 26.48 36.28
CA SER A 252 -22.08 26.08 35.27
C SER A 252 -21.44 25.74 33.93
N SER A 253 -20.48 26.56 33.46
CA SER A 253 -19.74 26.28 32.23
C SER A 253 -18.89 25.01 32.31
N LEU A 254 -18.19 24.79 33.44
CA LEU A 254 -17.39 23.58 33.64
C LEU A 254 -18.26 22.33 33.73
N MET A 255 -19.43 22.42 34.37
CA MET A 255 -20.39 21.32 34.45
C MET A 255 -21.02 21.03 33.09
N HIS A 256 -21.28 22.05 32.29
CA HIS A 256 -21.71 21.88 30.91
C HIS A 256 -20.66 21.13 30.07
N ASN A 257 -19.39 21.54 30.17
CA ASN A 257 -18.29 20.86 29.48
C ASN A 257 -18.08 19.42 29.98
N TYR A 258 -18.31 19.15 31.26
CA TYR A 258 -18.33 17.79 31.81
C TYR A 258 -19.42 16.94 31.15
N ILE A 259 -20.65 17.46 31.09
CA ILE A 259 -21.80 16.78 30.48
C ILE A 259 -21.52 16.48 29.01
N ILE A 260 -21.06 17.47 28.23
CA ILE A 260 -20.70 17.28 26.82
C ILE A 260 -19.67 16.16 26.65
N ASN A 261 -18.55 16.21 27.37
CA ASN A 261 -17.49 15.21 27.21
C ASN A 261 -17.92 13.82 27.70
N SER A 262 -18.78 13.76 28.72
CA SER A 262 -19.40 12.49 29.15
C SER A 262 -20.34 11.93 28.09
N HIS A 263 -21.12 12.76 27.40
CA HIS A 263 -21.96 12.32 26.29
C HIS A 263 -21.12 11.84 25.11
N LYS A 264 -20.04 12.54 24.75
CA LYS A 264 -19.09 12.08 23.72
C LYS A 264 -18.51 10.71 24.04
N SER A 265 -18.05 10.51 25.28
CA SER A 265 -17.52 9.22 25.73
C SER A 265 -18.59 8.11 25.66
N ASN A 266 -19.80 8.38 26.13
CA ASN A 266 -20.89 7.40 26.11
C ASN A 266 -21.38 7.07 24.70
N ALA A 267 -21.45 8.07 23.82
CA ALA A 267 -21.78 7.89 22.41
C ALA A 267 -20.70 7.04 21.74
N LEU A 268 -19.41 7.38 21.92
CA LEU A 268 -18.29 6.62 21.37
C LEU A 268 -18.25 5.17 21.87
N LYS A 269 -18.56 4.93 23.15
CA LYS A 269 -18.66 3.58 23.70
C LYS A 269 -19.83 2.80 23.08
N SER A 270 -20.98 3.44 22.89
CA SER A 270 -22.14 2.83 22.25
C SER A 270 -21.84 2.48 20.79
N THR A 271 -21.14 3.36 20.08
CA THR A 271 -20.84 3.17 18.66
C THR A 271 -19.77 2.10 18.45
N LEU A 272 -18.77 2.01 19.33
CA LEU A 272 -17.84 0.88 19.37
C LEU A 272 -18.58 -0.45 19.61
N SER A 273 -19.52 -0.48 20.56
CA SER A 273 -20.33 -1.68 20.83
C SER A 273 -21.21 -2.08 19.65
N LEU A 274 -21.75 -1.10 18.91
CA LEU A 274 -22.54 -1.36 17.70
C LEU A 274 -21.65 -1.85 16.55
N LEU A 275 -20.47 -1.27 16.38
CA LEU A 275 -19.48 -1.68 15.38
C LEU A 275 -18.98 -3.12 15.63
N ASP A 276 -18.82 -3.51 16.89
CA ASP A 276 -18.49 -4.90 17.25
C ASP A 276 -19.64 -5.87 16.97
N THR A 277 -20.88 -5.38 16.93
CA THR A 277 -22.08 -6.20 16.69
C THR A 277 -22.43 -6.32 15.20
N ALA A 278 -22.12 -5.30 14.40
CA ALA A 278 -22.42 -5.27 12.97
C ALA A 278 -21.39 -6.10 12.17
N LYS A 279 -21.89 -7.22 11.61
CA LYS A 279 -21.09 -8.24 10.90
C LYS A 279 -20.73 -7.88 9.45
N THR A 280 -21.26 -6.77 8.92
CA THR A 280 -21.17 -6.41 7.48
C THR A 280 -20.38 -5.11 7.31
N GLU A 281 -19.42 -5.10 6.38
CA GLU A 281 -18.51 -3.97 6.10
C GLU A 281 -19.30 -2.70 5.71
N ASP A 282 -20.29 -2.80 4.81
CA ASP A 282 -21.17 -1.69 4.40
C ASP A 282 -22.06 -1.12 5.53
N GLY A 283 -22.43 -1.96 6.50
CA GLY A 283 -23.24 -1.56 7.64
C GLY A 283 -22.41 -0.77 8.65
N ASN A 284 -21.15 -1.16 8.82
CA ASN A 284 -20.19 -0.54 9.72
C ASN A 284 -19.87 0.89 9.31
N ASP A 285 -19.63 1.16 8.02
CA ASP A 285 -19.27 2.50 7.56
C ASP A 285 -20.41 3.51 7.73
N LYS A 286 -21.65 3.12 7.39
CA LYS A 286 -22.83 3.99 7.59
C LYS A 286 -23.11 4.23 9.07
N LEU A 287 -22.98 3.20 9.90
CA LEU A 287 -23.11 3.32 11.35
C LEU A 287 -22.02 4.24 11.92
N LEU A 288 -20.79 4.12 11.44
CA LEU A 288 -19.66 4.93 11.90
C LEU A 288 -19.79 6.40 11.49
N VAL A 289 -20.27 6.68 10.28
CA VAL A 289 -20.56 8.05 9.81
C VAL A 289 -21.68 8.66 10.65
N GLN A 290 -22.77 7.94 10.86
CA GLN A 290 -23.90 8.41 11.67
C GLN A 290 -23.51 8.57 13.15
N ALA A 291 -22.68 7.68 13.68
CA ALA A 291 -22.05 7.75 14.99
C ALA A 291 -21.17 8.99 15.14
N THR A 292 -20.28 9.22 14.18
CA THR A 292 -19.37 10.38 14.16
C THR A 292 -20.18 11.66 14.11
N GLN A 293 -21.20 11.70 13.25
CA GLN A 293 -22.10 12.84 13.18
C GLN A 293 -22.82 13.07 14.51
N ALA A 294 -23.31 12.04 15.19
CA ALA A 294 -23.96 12.17 16.50
C ALA A 294 -23.00 12.55 17.66
N ILE A 295 -21.74 12.10 17.61
CA ILE A 295 -20.71 12.43 18.64
C ILE A 295 -20.27 13.89 18.52
N TYR A 296 -20.17 14.40 17.29
CA TYR A 296 -19.59 15.70 17.00
C TYR A 296 -20.60 16.78 16.62
N SER A 297 -21.85 16.44 16.29
CA SER A 297 -22.92 17.43 16.18
C SER A 297 -23.29 17.92 17.58
N HIS A 298 -22.61 18.95 18.09
CA HIS A 298 -23.11 19.63 19.26
C HIS A 298 -24.41 20.35 18.90
N GLN A 299 -25.42 20.19 19.74
CA GLN A 299 -26.55 21.09 19.73
C GLN A 299 -26.09 22.42 20.30
N GLN A 300 -26.36 23.54 19.60
CA GLN A 300 -26.14 24.88 20.12
C GLN A 300 -26.80 24.99 21.50
N THR A 301 -25.98 25.13 22.55
CA THR A 301 -26.49 25.34 23.89
C THR A 301 -26.50 26.82 24.21
N GLY A 302 -27.37 27.27 25.12
CA GLY A 302 -27.43 28.67 25.54
C GLY A 302 -26.13 29.23 26.16
N TYR A 303 -25.09 28.40 26.32
CA TYR A 303 -23.73 28.81 26.70
C TYR A 303 -22.89 29.30 25.51
N GLU A 304 -23.28 28.95 24.28
CA GLU A 304 -22.66 29.42 23.03
C GLU A 304 -23.36 30.68 22.53
N LYS A 305 -23.26 31.78 23.29
CA LYS A 305 -23.58 33.08 22.71
C LYS A 305 -22.48 33.44 21.70
N ASN A 306 -22.83 33.37 20.42
CA ASN A 306 -22.09 33.87 19.25
C ASN A 306 -20.84 33.06 18.83
N LYS A 307 -21.05 31.83 18.35
CA LYS A 307 -20.17 31.27 17.31
C LYS A 307 -21.03 30.78 16.15
N GLU A 308 -21.26 31.68 15.19
CA GLU A 308 -21.79 31.32 13.89
C GLU A 308 -20.81 30.39 13.16
N GLY A 309 -21.08 29.09 13.19
CA GLY A 309 -21.32 28.32 11.97
C GLY A 309 -20.17 27.78 11.13
N SER A 310 -18.88 27.94 11.47
CA SER A 310 -17.81 27.57 10.51
C SER A 310 -16.75 26.55 10.95
N THR A 311 -16.62 26.18 12.22
CA THR A 311 -15.50 25.30 12.66
C THR A 311 -15.90 23.84 12.92
N GLU A 312 -17.12 23.54 13.41
CA GLU A 312 -17.50 22.15 13.71
C GLU A 312 -17.79 21.30 12.47
N LYS A 313 -18.30 21.92 11.40
CA LYS A 313 -18.57 21.21 10.14
C LYS A 313 -17.28 20.74 9.45
N SER A 314 -16.14 21.41 9.68
CA SER A 314 -14.87 20.99 9.10
C SER A 314 -14.23 19.82 9.85
N GLU A 315 -14.31 19.76 11.18
CA GLU A 315 -13.78 18.61 11.95
C GLU A 315 -14.58 17.33 11.67
N ILE A 316 -15.90 17.44 11.58
CA ILE A 316 -16.80 16.32 11.23
C ILE A 316 -16.49 15.79 9.84
N ASN A 317 -16.38 16.68 8.84
CA ASN A 317 -16.02 16.28 7.48
C ASN A 317 -14.60 15.69 7.40
N THR A 318 -13.64 16.20 8.19
CA THR A 318 -12.25 15.69 8.18
C THR A 318 -12.14 14.29 8.80
N VAL A 319 -12.87 14.00 9.88
CA VAL A 319 -12.90 12.66 10.50
C VAL A 319 -13.71 11.69 9.65
N ILE A 320 -14.80 12.13 9.02
CA ILE A 320 -15.56 11.30 8.09
C ILE A 320 -14.73 11.00 6.83
N GLU A 321 -14.05 11.99 6.25
CA GLU A 321 -13.19 11.80 5.09
C GLU A 321 -11.98 10.91 5.40
N SER A 322 -11.38 10.97 6.60
CA SER A 322 -10.25 10.10 6.94
C SER A 322 -10.65 8.62 7.08
N ILE A 323 -11.93 8.34 7.35
CA ILE A 323 -12.44 6.98 7.52
C ILE A 323 -13.05 6.43 6.22
N VAL A 324 -13.72 7.28 5.42
CA VAL A 324 -14.40 6.88 4.17
C VAL A 324 -13.44 6.75 2.97
N LYS A 325 -12.22 7.32 3.02
CA LYS A 325 -11.26 7.23 1.90
C LYS A 325 -10.44 5.92 1.82
N LYS A 326 -10.87 4.86 2.49
CA LYS A 326 -10.26 3.53 2.40
C LYS A 326 -11.05 2.58 1.52
#